data_AF-A0A0F3LGL0-F1
#
_entry.id   AF-A0A0F3LGL0-F1
#
_cell.length_a   1.000
_cell.length_b   1.000
_cell.length_c   1.000
_cell.angle_alpha   90.00
_cell.angle_beta   90.00
_cell.angle_gamma   90.00
#
_symmetry.space_group_name_H-M   'P 1'
#
loop_
_entity.id
_entity.type
_entity.pdbx_description
1 polymer ?
#
loop_
_entity_poly.entity_id
_entity_poly.type
_entity_poly.pdbx_seq_one_letter_code
_entity_poly.pdbx_strand_id
1 'polypeptide(L)'
;MTQMTYAPKNGRRLDGIRFRRQHPIGPYILDFFCEDARLAVEVDGESHSQAEAVEHDNRRTEWLNARGISVLRIPARDVLSEMAAVVDHIQRQVHDQPPPPLRGPPPPAGED
;
A
#
# COMPACT_ATOMS: atom_id res chain seq x y z
N MET A 1 -16.21 17.91 11.08
CA MET A 1 -16.77 16.61 10.66
C MET A 1 -16.13 15.54 11.52
N THR A 2 -16.90 14.94 12.43
CA THR A 2 -16.45 13.92 13.38
C THR A 2 -16.17 12.62 12.64
N GLN A 3 -14.90 12.19 12.55
CA GLN A 3 -14.58 10.82 12.17
C GLN A 3 -14.84 9.90 13.37
N MET A 4 -15.60 8.85 13.08
CA MET A 4 -16.21 7.90 13.97
C MET A 4 -15.15 6.94 14.55
N THR A 5 -15.26 6.66 15.85
CA THR A 5 -14.31 5.90 16.67
C THR A 5 -14.04 4.49 16.14
N TYR A 6 -12.77 4.15 15.92
CA TYR A 6 -12.33 2.78 15.60
C TYR A 6 -12.20 1.96 16.89
N ALA A 7 -13.08 0.97 17.08
CA ALA A 7 -13.02 0.04 18.22
C ALA A 7 -12.81 -1.39 17.70
N PRO A 8 -11.56 -1.83 17.52
CA PRO A 8 -11.28 -3.19 17.09
C PRO A 8 -11.38 -4.15 18.27
N LYS A 9 -12.27 -5.14 18.16
CA LYS A 9 -12.38 -6.26 19.10
C LYS A 9 -12.18 -7.58 18.37
N ASN A 10 -11.24 -8.38 18.88
CA ASN A 10 -11.05 -9.81 18.65
C ASN A 10 -10.64 -10.22 17.23
N GLY A 11 -9.37 -10.65 17.07
CA GLY A 11 -8.91 -11.39 15.89
C GLY A 11 -9.13 -10.65 14.57
N ARG A 12 -8.51 -9.46 14.44
CA ARG A 12 -8.71 -8.51 13.33
C ARG A 12 -8.52 -9.16 11.96
N ARG A 13 -9.62 -9.54 11.32
CA ARG A 13 -9.68 -9.59 9.86
C ARG A 13 -9.63 -8.15 9.37
N LEU A 14 -9.03 -7.93 8.22
CA LEU A 14 -9.08 -6.65 7.51
C LEU A 14 -10.51 -6.49 6.96
N ASP A 15 -11.49 -6.25 7.84
CA ASP A 15 -12.91 -6.31 7.52
C ASP A 15 -13.26 -5.41 6.33
N GLY A 16 -13.68 -6.03 5.23
CA GLY A 16 -14.03 -5.35 3.98
C GLY A 16 -12.84 -4.89 3.12
N ILE A 17 -11.62 -4.83 3.66
CA ILE A 17 -10.44 -4.39 2.92
C ILE A 17 -9.84 -5.57 2.16
N ARG A 18 -9.76 -5.46 0.83
CA ARG A 18 -9.24 -6.51 -0.04
C ARG A 18 -7.84 -6.18 -0.51
N PHE A 19 -6.92 -7.09 -0.27
CA PHE A 19 -5.56 -7.03 -0.80
C PHE A 19 -5.36 -8.08 -1.89
N ARG A 20 -4.82 -7.67 -3.03
CA ARG A 20 -4.26 -8.55 -4.04
C ARG A 20 -2.79 -8.80 -3.70
N ARG A 21 -2.34 -10.04 -3.76
CA ARG A 21 -0.92 -10.37 -3.59
C ARG A 21 -0.17 -10.29 -4.91
N GLN A 22 1.10 -9.92 -4.87
CA GLN A 22 2.02 -9.89 -6.02
C GLN A 22 1.38 -9.18 -7.23
N HIS A 23 0.84 -7.99 -7.00
CA HIS A 23 0.07 -7.26 -7.99
C HIS A 23 1.01 -6.51 -8.95
N PRO A 24 1.05 -6.85 -10.25
CA PRO A 24 1.87 -6.13 -11.21
C PRO A 24 1.26 -4.76 -11.52
N ILE A 25 2.09 -3.72 -11.51
CA ILE A 25 1.73 -2.39 -11.96
C ILE A 25 2.91 -1.70 -12.67
N GLY A 26 2.75 -1.49 -13.98
CA GLY A 26 3.84 -1.02 -14.83
C GLY A 26 5.10 -1.88 -14.66
N PRO A 27 6.26 -1.27 -14.33
CA PRO A 27 7.51 -2.01 -14.18
C PRO A 27 7.68 -2.70 -12.81
N TYR A 28 6.73 -2.55 -11.88
CA TYR A 28 6.86 -3.06 -10.51
C TYR A 28 5.85 -4.14 -10.17
N ILE A 29 6.20 -5.02 -9.23
CA ILE A 29 5.30 -6.00 -8.63
C ILE A 29 5.21 -5.65 -7.16
N LEU A 30 3.99 -5.37 -6.69
CA LEU A 30 3.70 -5.01 -5.29
C LEU A 30 3.37 -6.27 -4.49
N ASP A 31 3.92 -6.43 -3.30
CA ASP A 31 3.66 -7.62 -2.46
C ASP A 31 2.18 -7.74 -2.11
N PHE A 32 1.57 -6.64 -1.68
CA PHE A 32 0.16 -6.53 -1.40
C PHE A 32 -0.38 -5.18 -1.91
N PHE A 33 -1.54 -5.21 -2.56
CA PHE A 33 -2.18 -4.00 -3.09
C PHE A 33 -3.67 -3.95 -2.77
N CYS A 34 -4.10 -2.87 -2.12
CA CYS A 34 -5.50 -2.53 -1.93
C CYS A 34 -5.94 -1.55 -3.01
N GLU A 35 -6.79 -2.00 -3.93
CA GLU A 35 -7.27 -1.19 -5.05
C GLU A 35 -8.19 -0.05 -4.58
N ASP A 36 -9.09 -0.32 -3.63
CA ASP A 36 -10.04 0.65 -3.09
C ASP A 36 -9.33 1.82 -2.37
N ALA A 37 -8.27 1.53 -1.64
CA ALA A 37 -7.48 2.51 -0.91
C ALA A 37 -6.28 3.06 -1.70
N ARG A 38 -6.02 2.54 -2.90
CA ARG A 38 -4.79 2.79 -3.68
C ARG A 38 -3.52 2.64 -2.83
N LEU A 39 -3.47 1.62 -1.98
CA LEU A 39 -2.38 1.40 -1.04
C LEU A 39 -1.58 0.14 -1.42
N ALA A 40 -0.30 0.34 -1.71
CA ALA A 40 0.70 -0.73 -1.78
C ALA A 40 1.26 -0.97 -0.37
N VAL A 41 1.39 -2.24 0.01
CA VAL A 41 2.06 -2.66 1.25
C VAL A 41 3.19 -3.60 0.85
N GLU A 42 4.43 -3.25 1.21
CA GLU A 42 5.64 -4.03 0.93
C GLU A 42 6.25 -4.51 2.24
N VAL A 43 6.65 -5.79 2.29
CA VAL A 43 7.31 -6.36 3.47
C VAL A 43 8.81 -6.35 3.24
N ASP A 44 9.52 -5.43 3.89
CA ASP A 44 10.94 -5.24 3.70
C ASP A 44 11.73 -6.09 4.71
N GLY A 45 12.49 -7.06 4.20
CA GLY A 45 13.48 -7.79 4.99
C GLY A 45 14.81 -7.07 4.84
N GLU A 46 15.30 -6.46 5.92
CA GLU A 46 16.57 -5.71 6.02
C GLU A 46 17.32 -5.56 4.69
N SER A 47 16.99 -4.52 3.94
CA SER A 47 17.74 -4.16 2.75
C SER A 47 19.15 -3.74 3.16
N HIS A 48 20.16 -4.55 2.81
CA HIS A 48 21.56 -4.13 2.87
C HIS A 48 21.68 -2.77 2.17
N SER A 49 22.08 -1.74 2.92
CA SER A 49 22.05 -0.32 2.54
C SER A 49 23.07 0.02 1.45
N GLN A 50 22.86 -0.53 0.26
CA GLN A 50 23.61 -0.15 -0.94
C GLN A 50 22.90 1.06 -1.56
N ALA A 51 23.67 2.11 -1.90
CA ALA A 51 23.15 3.35 -2.44
C ALA A 51 22.25 3.13 -3.68
N GLU A 52 22.58 2.14 -4.51
CA GLU A 52 21.79 1.77 -5.70
C GLU A 52 20.40 1.22 -5.34
N ALA A 53 20.28 0.46 -4.24
CA ALA A 53 18.99 -0.05 -3.77
C ALA A 53 18.08 1.10 -3.27
N VAL A 54 18.67 2.06 -2.55
CA VAL A 54 17.95 3.26 -2.07
C VAL A 54 17.45 4.11 -3.24
N GLU A 55 18.29 4.33 -4.24
CA GLU A 55 17.87 5.07 -5.44
C GLU A 55 16.77 4.36 -6.22
N HIS A 56 16.86 3.05 -6.40
CA HIS A 56 15.82 2.26 -7.05
C HIS A 56 14.49 2.33 -6.27
N ASP A 57 14.56 2.29 -4.94
CA ASP A 57 13.39 2.40 -4.06
C ASP A 57 12.69 3.75 -4.15
N ASN A 58 13.47 4.83 -4.15
CA ASN A 58 12.96 6.19 -4.32
C ASN A 58 12.25 6.34 -5.66
N ARG A 59 12.88 5.90 -6.77
CA ARG A 59 12.27 5.94 -8.11
C ARG A 59 10.96 5.16 -8.17
N ARG A 60 10.92 3.96 -7.55
CA ARG A 60 9.69 3.16 -7.43
C ARG A 60 8.60 3.94 -6.71
N THR A 61 8.93 4.51 -5.56
CA THR A 61 7.98 5.23 -4.70
C THR A 61 7.43 6.47 -5.43
N GLU A 62 8.29 7.26 -6.06
CA GLU A 62 7.89 8.42 -6.86
C GLU A 62 6.97 8.03 -8.03
N TRP A 63 7.29 6.96 -8.75
CA TRP A 63 6.49 6.48 -9.88
C TRP A 63 5.10 6.02 -9.46
N LEU A 64 4.97 5.36 -8.31
CA LEU A 64 3.70 4.90 -7.73
C LEU A 64 2.89 6.09 -7.20
N ASN A 65 3.52 7.00 -6.48
CA ASN A 65 2.88 8.21 -5.95
C ASN A 65 2.32 9.09 -7.08
N ALA A 66 3.04 9.22 -8.20
CA ALA A 66 2.56 9.96 -9.39
C ALA A 66 1.29 9.35 -10.01
N ARG A 67 0.97 8.09 -9.69
CA ARG A 67 -0.27 7.40 -10.09
C ARG A 67 -1.31 7.40 -8.97
N GLY A 68 -1.08 8.15 -7.90
CA GLY A 68 -1.95 8.16 -6.72
C GLY A 68 -1.98 6.81 -6.04
N ILE A 69 -0.82 6.13 -5.93
CA ILE A 69 -0.66 4.91 -5.14
C ILE A 69 0.32 5.20 -4.02
N SER A 70 -0.16 5.11 -2.79
CA SER A 70 0.67 5.25 -1.59
C SER A 70 1.41 3.94 -1.32
N VAL A 71 2.65 4.04 -0.82
CA VAL A 71 3.47 2.88 -0.47
C VAL A 71 3.69 2.85 1.04
N LEU A 72 3.33 1.74 1.68
CA LEU A 72 3.58 1.46 3.09
C LEU A 72 4.58 0.30 3.20
N ARG A 73 5.78 0.60 3.69
CA ARG A 73 6.81 -0.41 3.97
C ARG A 73 6.70 -0.90 5.41
N ILE A 74 6.61 -2.21 5.59
CA ILE A 74 6.55 -2.84 6.90
C ILE A 74 7.80 -3.71 7.08
N PRO A 75 8.60 -3.49 8.12
CA PRO A 75 9.75 -4.33 8.41
C PRO A 75 9.32 -5.78 8.67
N ALA A 76 10.01 -6.76 8.08
CA ALA A 76 9.71 -8.18 8.29
C ALA A 76 9.72 -8.56 9.79
N ARG A 77 10.62 -7.96 10.59
CA ARG A 77 10.66 -8.15 12.04
C ARG A 77 9.36 -7.72 12.74
N ASP A 78 8.72 -6.64 12.27
CA ASP A 78 7.49 -6.12 12.88
C ASP A 78 6.31 -7.03 12.54
N VAL A 79 6.30 -7.61 11.33
CA VAL A 79 5.33 -8.65 10.95
C VAL A 79 5.45 -9.88 11.84
N LEU A 80 6.68 -10.31 12.14
CA LEU A 80 6.94 -11.51 12.94
C LEU A 80 6.69 -11.31 14.43
N SER A 81 7.04 -10.14 14.97
CA SER A 81 6.93 -9.85 16.40
C SER A 81 5.56 -9.28 16.79
N GLU A 82 4.99 -8.39 15.97
CA GLU A 82 3.87 -7.52 16.36
C GLU A 82 2.75 -7.50 15.30
N MET A 83 2.38 -8.68 14.78
CA MET A 83 1.36 -8.84 13.72
C MET A 83 0.05 -8.06 13.99
N ALA A 84 -0.43 -8.06 15.24
CA ALA A 84 -1.66 -7.35 15.60
C ALA A 84 -1.53 -5.82 15.47
N ALA A 85 -0.35 -5.27 15.76
CA ALA A 85 -0.04 -3.86 15.59
C ALA A 85 0.12 -3.51 14.10
N VAL A 86 0.76 -4.40 13.32
CA VAL A 86 0.88 -4.26 11.87
C VAL A 86 -0.48 -4.18 11.19
N VAL A 87 -1.40 -5.10 11.51
CA VAL A 87 -2.76 -5.08 10.95
C VAL A 87 -3.49 -3.79 11.31
N ASP A 88 -3.36 -3.32 12.55
CA ASP A 88 -3.98 -2.05 12.97
C ASP A 88 -3.42 -0.85 12.21
N HIS A 89 -2.10 -0.83 12.00
CA HIS A 89 -1.43 0.21 11.26
C HIS A 89 -1.90 0.27 9.81
N ILE A 90 -1.99 -0.89 9.14
CA ILE A 90 -2.54 -0.99 7.77
C ILE A 90 -3.99 -0.49 7.73
N GLN A 91 -4.83 -0.87 8.70
CA GLN A 91 -6.23 -0.43 8.76
C GLN A 91 -6.34 1.09 8.90
N ARG A 92 -5.56 1.69 9.80
CA ARG A 92 -5.52 3.15 9.95
C ARG A 92 -5.06 3.83 8.65
N GLN A 93 -4.02 3.30 8.01
CA GLN A 93 -3.51 3.86 6.76
C GLN A 93 -4.57 3.86 5.67
N VAL A 94 -5.32 2.76 5.52
CA VAL A 94 -6.43 2.65 4.57
C VAL A 94 -7.54 3.66 4.85
N HIS A 95 -7.88 3.90 6.13
CA HIS A 95 -8.91 4.86 6.52
C HIS A 95 -8.48 6.33 6.34
N ASP A 96 -7.18 6.61 6.45
CA ASP A 96 -6.63 7.96 6.29
C ASP A 96 -6.37 8.33 4.82
N GLN A 97 -6.36 7.35 3.91
CA GLN A 97 -6.21 7.64 2.49
C GLN A 97 -7.37 8.51 1.98
N PRO A 98 -7.07 9.56 1.19
CA PRO A 98 -8.11 10.28 0.48
C PRO A 98 -8.84 9.31 -0.45
N PRO A 99 -10.15 9.51 -0.70
CA PRO A 99 -10.87 8.68 -1.65
C PRO A 99 -10.13 8.71 -2.99
N PRO A 100 -10.01 7.56 -3.68
CA PRO A 100 -9.33 7.52 -4.95
C PRO A 100 -9.95 8.56 -5.88
N PRO A 101 -9.15 9.25 -6.71
CA PRO A 101 -9.71 10.10 -7.74
C PRO A 101 -10.73 9.25 -8.52
N LEU A 102 -11.93 9.79 -8.74
CA LEU A 102 -12.92 9.15 -9.61
C LEU A 102 -12.18 8.70 -10.86
N ARG A 103 -12.24 7.41 -11.21
CA ARG A 103 -11.64 6.92 -12.46
C ARG A 103 -12.20 7.81 -13.56
N GLY A 104 -11.38 8.75 -14.04
CA GLY A 104 -11.62 9.37 -15.32
C GLY A 104 -11.74 8.24 -16.35
N PRO A 105 -12.50 8.44 -17.44
CA PRO A 105 -12.53 7.46 -18.52
C PRO A 105 -11.09 7.08 -18.89
N PRO A 106 -10.84 5.79 -19.20
CA PRO A 106 -9.50 5.37 -19.63
C PRO A 106 -9.01 6.32 -20.74
N PRO A 107 -7.70 6.66 -20.78
CA PRO A 107 -7.18 7.42 -21.90
C PRO A 107 -7.58 6.69 -23.20
N PRO A 108 -8.02 7.41 -24.24
CA PRO A 108 -8.33 6.78 -25.52
C PRO A 108 -7.13 5.93 -25.90
N ALA A 109 -7.36 4.65 -26.17
CA ALA A 109 -6.34 3.74 -26.65
C ALA A 109 -5.67 4.44 -27.84
N GLY A 110 -4.38 4.75 -27.69
CA GLY A 110 -3.63 5.51 -28.68
C GLY A 110 -3.82 4.87 -30.05
N GLU A 111 -4.31 5.66 -30.98
CA GLU A 111 -4.27 5.42 -32.41
C GLU A 111 -2.81 5.65 -32.86
N ASP A 112 -2.08 4.56 -33.14
CA ASP A 112 -1.31 4.29 -34.39
C ASP A 112 -0.65 2.90 -34.30
#